data_AF-Q8L0Z1-F1
#
_entry.id   AF-Q8L0Z1-F1
#
_cell.length_a   1.000
_cell.length_b   1.000
_cell.length_c   1.000
_cell.angle_alpha   90.00
_cell.angle_beta   90.00
_cell.angle_gamma   90.00
#
_symmetry.space_group_name_H-M   'P 1'
#
loop_
_entity.id
_entity.type
_entity.pdbx_description
1 polymer ?
#
loop_
_entity_poly.entity_id
_entity_poly.type
_entity_poly.pdbx_seq_one_letter_code
_entity_poly.pdbx_strand_id
1 'polypeptide(L)'
;AYDLGGKLIQVPHEAESYPDGLKKEDWGPIQVPLLSNYKGFIFGNWDPTAPTLEEYLGDMAWYLDGYIDRWEGGVESIALHKWVIPS
;
A
#
# COMPACT_ATOMS: atom_id res chain seq x y z
N ALA A 1 10.98 1.59 16.44
CA ALA A 1 10.55 0.38 15.72
C ALA A 1 9.06 0.44 15.47
N TYR A 2 8.63 -0.06 14.32
CA TYR A 2 7.23 -0.09 13.91
C TYR A 2 6.76 -1.54 13.77
N ASP A 3 5.48 -1.80 14.01
CA ASP A 3 4.87 -3.08 13.62
C ASP A 3 4.54 -3.12 12.12
N LEU A 4 3.98 -4.24 11.65
CA LEU A 4 3.60 -4.42 10.24
C LEU A 4 2.48 -3.47 9.79
N GLY A 5 1.71 -2.92 10.73
CA GLY A 5 0.68 -1.91 10.44
C GLY A 5 1.22 -0.48 10.46
N GLY A 6 2.52 -0.29 10.69
CA GLY A 6 3.12 1.03 10.78
C GLY A 6 2.94 1.72 12.13
N LYS A 7 2.40 1.07 13.17
CA LYS A 7 2.30 1.69 14.50
C LYS A 7 3.69 1.80 15.13
N LEU A 8 4.04 2.97 15.68
CA LEU A 8 5.27 3.11 16.47
C LEU A 8 5.12 2.32 17.77
N ILE A 9 5.91 1.25 17.92
CA ILE A 9 5.83 0.34 19.08
C ILE A 9 6.98 0.53 20.07
N GLN A 10 8.11 1.08 19.61
CA GLN A 10 9.30 1.22 20.45
C GLN A 10 10.13 2.43 20.04
N VAL A 11 10.61 3.19 21.04
CA VAL A 11 11.61 4.23 20.87
C VAL A 11 12.82 3.88 21.75
N PRO A 12 14.06 3.85 21.20
CA PRO A 12 15.26 3.64 22.02
C PRO A 12 15.35 4.73 23.11
N HIS A 13 15.73 4.35 24.34
CA HIS A 13 15.91 5.29 25.45
C HIS A 13 14.68 6.19 25.73
N GLU A 14 13.47 5.68 25.51
CA GLU A 14 12.24 6.48 25.57
C GLU A 14 12.03 7.18 26.91
N ALA A 15 12.20 6.48 28.03
CA ALA A 15 11.99 7.05 29.36
C ALA A 15 13.00 8.18 29.69
N GLU A 16 14.21 8.12 29.13
CA GLU A 16 15.26 9.11 29.33
C GLU A 16 15.07 10.32 28.39
N SER A 17 14.63 10.07 27.16
CA SER A 17 14.50 11.09 26.11
C SER A 17 13.14 11.80 26.11
N TYR A 18 12.10 11.12 26.57
CA TYR A 18 10.72 11.59 26.66
C TYR A 18 10.15 11.31 28.06
N PRO A 19 10.69 11.96 29.11
CA PRO A 19 10.30 11.72 30.50
C PRO A 19 8.82 12.05 30.80
N ASP A 20 8.25 13.02 30.07
CA ASP A 20 6.83 13.39 30.16
C ASP A 20 5.91 12.48 29.32
N GLY A 21 6.48 11.43 28.71
CA GLY A 21 5.79 10.50 27.83
C GLY A 21 5.79 10.93 26.37
N LEU A 22 5.65 9.93 25.49
CA LEU A 22 5.52 10.11 24.04
C LEU A 22 4.21 9.46 23.58
N LYS A 23 3.34 10.25 22.93
CA LYS A 23 2.13 9.73 22.30
C LYS A 23 2.47 9.05 20.98
N LYS A 24 2.99 7.82 21.05
CA LYS A 24 3.46 7.04 19.91
C LYS A 24 2.44 6.90 18.76
N GLU A 25 1.16 6.96 19.07
CA GLU A 25 0.05 6.90 18.10
C GLU A 25 0.12 8.00 17.04
N ASP A 26 0.68 9.17 17.38
CA ASP A 26 0.78 10.32 16.47
C ASP A 26 2.03 10.25 15.57
N TRP A 27 2.87 9.22 15.74
CA TRP A 27 4.19 9.11 15.12
C TRP A 27 4.34 7.87 14.22
N GLY A 28 3.23 7.32 13.71
CA GLY A 28 3.28 6.36 12.61
C GLY A 28 3.82 6.99 11.32
N PRO A 29 4.41 6.22 10.38
CA PRO A 29 4.73 6.73 9.07
C PRO A 29 3.43 7.12 8.34
N ILE A 30 3.53 8.06 7.41
CA ILE A 30 2.40 8.48 6.57
C ILE A 30 1.85 7.24 5.85
N GLN A 31 0.59 6.95 6.10
CA GLN A 31 -0.11 5.85 5.44
C GLN A 31 -0.54 6.28 4.04
N VAL A 32 -0.50 5.34 3.09
CA VAL A 32 -1.12 5.54 1.78
C VAL A 32 -2.62 5.71 2.01
N PRO A 33 -3.23 6.85 1.62
CA PRO A 33 -4.60 7.16 2.02
C PRO A 33 -5.64 6.29 1.33
N LEU A 34 -5.40 5.89 0.07
CA LEU A 34 -6.26 4.98 -0.67
C LEU A 34 -5.46 3.75 -1.08
N LEU A 35 -5.86 2.59 -0.56
CA LEU A 35 -5.31 1.28 -0.93
C LEU A 35 -6.44 0.43 -1.49
N SER A 36 -6.22 -0.19 -2.65
CA SER A 36 -7.21 -1.03 -3.31
C SER A 36 -6.59 -2.37 -3.70
N ASN A 37 -7.30 -3.46 -3.47
CA ASN A 37 -6.94 -4.78 -3.95
C ASN A 37 -7.89 -5.17 -5.08
N TYR A 38 -7.37 -5.19 -6.30
CA TYR A 38 -8.10 -5.60 -7.49
C TYR A 38 -7.59 -6.95 -7.96
N LYS A 39 -8.34 -8.02 -7.61
CA LYS A 39 -8.05 -9.40 -8.05
C LYS A 39 -6.62 -9.87 -7.74
N GLY A 40 -6.07 -9.47 -6.60
CA GLY A 40 -4.70 -9.80 -6.17
C GLY A 40 -3.65 -8.75 -6.52
N PHE A 41 -3.98 -7.74 -7.32
CA PHE A 41 -3.13 -6.59 -7.60
C PHE A 41 -3.40 -5.46 -6.61
N ILE A 42 -2.35 -5.00 -5.94
CA ILE A 42 -2.45 -3.94 -4.94
C ILE A 42 -2.10 -2.60 -5.57
N PHE A 43 -3.02 -1.64 -5.49
CA PHE A 43 -2.87 -0.26 -5.96
C PHE A 43 -2.92 0.71 -4.79
N GLY A 44 -2.11 1.76 -4.87
CA GLY A 44 -2.10 2.85 -3.89
C GLY A 44 -2.26 4.20 -4.59
N ASN A 45 -3.02 5.10 -3.97
CA ASN A 45 -3.16 6.49 -4.42
C ASN A 45 -2.93 7.44 -3.24
N TRP A 46 -2.18 8.52 -3.48
CA TRP A 46 -1.83 9.55 -2.49
C TRP A 46 -2.83 10.72 -2.47
N ASP A 47 -3.68 10.85 -3.48
CA ASP A 47 -4.78 11.81 -3.49
C ASP A 47 -6.01 11.19 -2.81
N PRO A 48 -6.40 11.66 -1.59
CA PRO A 48 -7.54 11.10 -0.88
C PRO A 48 -8.89 11.46 -1.51
N THR A 49 -8.90 12.36 -2.50
CA THR A 49 -10.10 12.79 -3.22
C THR A 49 -10.28 12.08 -4.56
N ALA A 50 -9.33 11.21 -4.93
CA ALA A 50 -9.42 10.42 -6.15
C ALA A 50 -10.63 9.46 -6.12
N PRO A 51 -11.19 9.10 -7.29
CA PRO A 51 -12.22 8.08 -7.39
C PRO A 51 -11.69 6.71 -6.92
N THR A 52 -12.60 5.76 -6.70
CA THR A 52 -12.23 4.37 -6.44
C THR A 52 -11.47 3.78 -7.64
N LEU A 53 -10.71 2.72 -7.42
CA LEU A 53 -9.93 2.09 -8.50
C LEU A 53 -10.84 1.60 -9.62
N GLU A 54 -11.98 1.02 -9.30
CA GLU A 54 -12.97 0.53 -10.24
C GLU A 54 -13.57 1.66 -11.08
N GLU A 55 -13.89 2.80 -10.47
CA GLU A 55 -14.35 4.00 -11.19
C GLU A 55 -13.25 4.57 -12.09
N TYR A 56 -12.00 4.57 -11.63
CA TYR A 56 -10.84 5.00 -12.43
C TYR A 56 -10.60 4.09 -13.64
N LEU A 57 -10.72 2.77 -13.46
CA LEU A 57 -10.58 1.80 -14.55
C LEU A 57 -11.74 1.89 -15.53
N GLY A 58 -12.96 2.14 -15.05
CA GLY A 58 -14.16 2.20 -15.89
C GLY A 58 -14.29 0.96 -16.77
N ASP A 59 -14.58 1.16 -18.05
CA ASP A 59 -14.76 0.06 -19.01
C ASP A 59 -13.48 -0.78 -19.22
N MET A 60 -12.29 -0.27 -18.89
CA MET A 60 -11.05 -1.04 -18.98
C MET A 60 -10.99 -2.18 -17.97
N ALA A 61 -11.74 -2.10 -16.87
CA ALA A 61 -11.84 -3.16 -15.89
C ALA A 61 -12.28 -4.49 -16.54
N TRP A 62 -13.27 -4.44 -17.43
CA TRP A 62 -13.77 -5.64 -18.12
C TRP A 62 -12.70 -6.31 -18.98
N TYR A 63 -11.88 -5.52 -19.68
CA TYR A 63 -10.79 -6.05 -20.49
C TYR A 63 -9.68 -6.64 -19.61
N LEU A 64 -9.34 -5.97 -18.50
CA LEU A 64 -8.33 -6.42 -17.57
C LEU A 64 -8.73 -7.76 -16.92
N ASP A 65 -9.98 -7.90 -16.51
CA ASP A 65 -10.54 -9.14 -15.93
C ASP A 65 -10.38 -10.33 -16.88
N GLY A 66 -10.57 -10.13 -18.19
CA GLY A 66 -10.36 -11.16 -19.20
C GLY A 66 -8.94 -11.74 -19.23
N TYR A 67 -7.95 -11.02 -18.69
CA TYR A 67 -6.57 -11.48 -18.53
C TYR A 67 -6.28 -12.01 -17.14
N ILE A 68 -6.60 -11.26 -16.09
CA ILE A 68 -6.12 -11.54 -14.73
C ILE A 68 -7.06 -12.44 -13.91
N ASP A 69 -8.33 -12.54 -14.31
CA ASP A 69 -9.38 -13.30 -13.62
C ASP A 69 -9.96 -14.39 -14.54
N ARG A 70 -9.15 -14.89 -15.49
CA ARG A 70 -9.58 -15.83 -16.53
C ARG A 70 -9.86 -17.24 -16.00
N TRP A 71 -9.14 -17.66 -14.96
CA TRP A 71 -9.19 -19.00 -14.40
C TRP A 71 -9.43 -18.93 -12.90
N GLU A 72 -10.00 -20.00 -12.35
CA GLU A 72 -10.14 -20.16 -10.90
C GLU A 72 -8.76 -20.05 -10.23
N GLY A 73 -8.64 -19.17 -9.24
CA GLY A 73 -7.38 -18.85 -8.57
C GLY A 73 -6.64 -17.62 -9.11
N GLY A 74 -7.05 -17.07 -10.26
CA GLY A 74 -6.50 -15.82 -10.81
C GLY A 74 -5.04 -15.98 -11.29
N VAL A 75 -4.23 -14.95 -11.04
CA VAL A 75 -2.82 -14.88 -11.44
C VAL A 75 -1.92 -14.52 -10.27
N GLU A 76 -0.66 -14.98 -10.33
CA GLU A 76 0.38 -14.66 -9.35
C GLU A 76 1.67 -14.17 -10.01
N SER A 77 2.40 -13.32 -9.30
CA SER A 77 3.72 -12.85 -9.74
C SER A 77 4.81 -13.80 -9.24
N ILE A 78 5.60 -14.33 -10.16
CA ILE A 78 6.69 -15.26 -9.83
C ILE A 78 8.01 -14.52 -9.53
N ALA A 79 8.32 -13.45 -10.27
CA ALA A 79 9.54 -12.67 -10.11
C ALA A 79 9.42 -11.27 -10.75
N LEU A 80 10.36 -10.38 -10.42
CA LEU A 80 10.46 -9.03 -10.99
C LEU A 80 11.83 -8.82 -11.64
N HIS A 81 11.83 -8.30 -12.87
CA HIS A 81 13.04 -7.77 -13.51
C HIS A 81 13.08 -6.25 -13.33
N LYS A 82 14.22 -5.70 -12.89
CA LYS A 82 14.43 -4.26 -12.67
C LYS A 82 15.73 -3.80 -13.31
N TRP A 83 15.65 -2.84 -14.22
CA TRP A 83 16.80 -2.20 -14.86
C TRP A 83 16.52 -0.72 -15.12
N VAL A 84 17.58 0.04 -15.40
CA VAL A 84 17.52 1.47 -15.77
C VAL A 84 17.65 1.57 -17.28
N ILE A 85 16.74 2.28 -17.93
CA ILE A 85 16.88 2.68 -19.35
C ILE A 85 17.50 4.09 -19.35
N PRO A 86 18.73 4.26 -19.85
CA PRO A 86 19.32 5.59 -19.98
C PRO A 86 18.51 6.45 -20.94
N SER A 87 18.29 7.71 -20.57
CA SER A 87 17.69 8.75 -21.42
C SER A 87 18.68 9.26 -22.46
#